data_AF-A0A1R4F837-F1
#
_entry.id   AF-A0A1R4F837-F1
#
_cell.length_a   1.000
_cell.length_b   1.000
_cell.length_c   1.000
_cell.angle_alpha   90.00
_cell.angle_beta   90.00
_cell.angle_gamma   90.00
#
_symmetry.space_group_name_H-M   'P 1'
#
loop_
_entity.id
_entity.type
_entity.pdbx_description
1 polymer ?
#
loop_
_entity_poly.entity_id
_entity_poly.type
_entity_poly.pdbx_seq_one_letter_code
_entity_poly.pdbx_strand_id
1 'polypeptide(L)'
;MRYTRNGRRKAFACAAAITAVAALSACAQDEPDTGELVEQELVRGSDASSIAAMIPPFAREPTAEDAFPEGYDGGLGEFEEDAIRRSGETDVGTYWVAVGDGPQICLIQLVDEEGETGSSSCGHPGDFYMSGMYLATTYGGDPAAGERFYLLPADIDQSAIRGDAAEPRGEGEANWFALETGDHSLEPVDVEREDGAVFTFQP
;
A
#
# COMPACT_ATOMS: atom_id res chain seq x y z
N MET A 1 40.25 -12.68 -23.60
CA MET A 1 39.18 -13.69 -23.50
C MET A 1 37.96 -13.16 -24.24
N ARG A 2 37.53 -13.86 -25.29
CA ARG A 2 36.36 -13.51 -26.11
C ARG A 2 35.18 -14.38 -25.65
N TYR A 3 34.09 -13.77 -25.22
CA TYR A 3 32.82 -14.45 -24.98
C TYR A 3 31.79 -13.95 -25.99
N THR A 4 31.49 -14.80 -26.97
CA THR A 4 30.31 -14.70 -27.82
C THR A 4 29.39 -15.85 -27.45
N ARG A 5 28.17 -15.57 -26.97
CA ARG A 5 27.10 -16.57 -26.92
C ARG A 5 25.77 -16.00 -27.41
N ASN A 6 25.42 -16.53 -28.58
CA ASN A 6 24.16 -16.53 -29.28
C ASN A 6 22.96 -16.91 -28.41
N GLY A 7 21.91 -16.08 -28.42
CA GLY A 7 20.55 -16.44 -28.00
C GLY A 7 19.62 -16.48 -29.21
N ARG A 8 19.11 -17.68 -29.52
CA ARG A 8 18.29 -18.04 -30.69
C ARG A 8 16.90 -17.37 -30.67
N ARG A 9 16.54 -16.66 -31.74
CA ARG A 9 15.14 -16.32 -32.05
C ARG A 9 14.47 -17.52 -32.71
N LYS A 10 13.36 -18.02 -32.13
CA LYS A 10 12.49 -19.00 -32.78
C LYS A 10 11.58 -18.25 -33.76
N ALA A 11 11.78 -18.47 -35.06
CA ALA A 11 10.85 -18.05 -36.10
C ALA A 11 9.79 -19.14 -36.27
N PHE A 12 8.52 -18.78 -36.07
CA PHE A 12 7.40 -19.63 -36.45
C PHE A 12 7.07 -19.33 -37.91
N ALA A 13 7.35 -20.30 -38.79
CA ALA A 13 6.91 -20.29 -40.17
C ALA A 13 5.44 -20.75 -40.21
N CYS A 14 4.53 -19.82 -40.49
CA CYS A 14 3.19 -20.16 -40.95
C CYS A 14 3.22 -20.25 -42.47
N ALA A 15 3.32 -21.47 -42.99
CA ALA A 15 2.97 -21.79 -44.35
C ALA A 15 1.50 -22.23 -44.37
N ALA A 16 0.63 -21.44 -44.99
CA ALA A 16 -0.71 -21.88 -45.35
C ALA A 16 -1.05 -21.35 -46.73
N ALA A 17 -1.46 -22.29 -47.58
CA ALA A 17 -1.65 -22.15 -49.01
C ALA A 17 -2.85 -21.28 -49.36
N ILE A 18 -2.70 -20.56 -50.47
CA ILE A 18 -3.76 -19.84 -51.18
C ILE A 18 -4.48 -20.85 -52.08
N THR A 19 -5.78 -21.06 -51.90
CA THR A 19 -6.69 -21.39 -53.01
C THR A 19 -8.08 -20.81 -52.71
N ALA A 20 -8.51 -19.91 -53.59
CA ALA A 20 -9.76 -19.18 -53.53
C ALA A 20 -10.94 -20.03 -54.03
N VAL A 21 -12.10 -19.91 -53.38
CA VAL A 21 -13.41 -20.05 -54.02
C VAL A 21 -14.35 -19.03 -53.38
N ALA A 22 -14.93 -18.17 -54.22
CA ALA A 22 -15.92 -17.19 -53.84
C ALA A 22 -17.25 -17.87 -53.46
N ALA A 23 -17.81 -17.48 -52.32
CA ALA A 23 -19.23 -17.59 -52.04
C ALA A 23 -19.65 -16.37 -51.22
N LEU A 24 -20.42 -15.49 -51.87
CA LEU A 24 -21.21 -14.44 -51.24
C LEU A 24 -22.18 -15.12 -50.26
N SER A 25 -21.93 -14.99 -48.98
CA SER A 25 -22.93 -15.25 -47.95
C SER A 25 -22.89 -14.08 -46.98
N ALA A 26 -24.03 -13.43 -46.85
CA ALA A 26 -24.25 -12.31 -45.97
C ALA A 26 -23.94 -12.73 -44.53
N CYS A 27 -22.76 -12.35 -44.03
CA CYS A 27 -22.56 -12.27 -42.59
C CYS A 27 -23.38 -11.06 -42.14
N ALA A 28 -24.58 -11.34 -41.62
CA ALA A 28 -25.17 -10.48 -40.63
C ALA A 28 -24.07 -10.17 -39.62
N GLN A 29 -23.72 -8.89 -39.51
CA GLN A 29 -22.93 -8.41 -38.39
C GLN A 29 -23.87 -8.53 -37.20
N ASP A 30 -23.85 -9.69 -36.53
CA ASP A 30 -24.11 -9.72 -35.09
C ASP A 30 -23.10 -8.71 -34.53
N GLU A 31 -23.57 -7.49 -34.29
CA GLU A 31 -22.91 -6.59 -33.37
C GLU A 31 -22.67 -7.45 -32.12
N PRO A 32 -21.41 -7.63 -31.67
CA PRO A 32 -21.23 -8.19 -30.36
C PRO A 32 -22.07 -7.28 -29.48
N ASP A 33 -23.13 -7.85 -28.90
CA ASP A 33 -23.78 -7.34 -27.72
C ASP A 33 -22.61 -6.88 -26.88
N THR A 34 -22.42 -5.56 -26.84
CA THR A 34 -21.54 -4.90 -25.89
C THR A 34 -22.24 -5.19 -24.60
N GLY A 35 -22.08 -6.45 -24.18
CA GLY A 35 -22.50 -7.00 -22.93
C GLY A 35 -22.07 -5.92 -22.01
N GLU A 36 -23.11 -5.29 -21.46
CA GLU A 36 -23.09 -4.38 -20.36
C GLU A 36 -21.72 -4.55 -19.75
N LEU A 37 -20.85 -3.57 -20.02
CA LEU A 37 -19.69 -3.40 -19.17
C LEU A 37 -20.37 -3.34 -17.82
N VAL A 38 -20.40 -4.50 -17.15
CA VAL A 38 -20.57 -4.63 -15.73
C VAL A 38 -19.39 -3.80 -15.33
N GLU A 39 -19.65 -2.51 -15.18
CA GLU A 39 -19.00 -1.63 -14.27
C GLU A 39 -18.92 -2.53 -13.06
N GLN A 40 -17.78 -3.22 -12.94
CA GLN A 40 -17.45 -3.89 -11.72
C GLN A 40 -17.61 -2.73 -10.75
N GLU A 41 -18.67 -2.80 -9.95
CA GLU A 41 -18.79 -2.15 -8.67
C GLU A 41 -17.64 -2.70 -7.82
N LEU A 42 -16.40 -2.46 -8.28
CA LEU A 42 -15.20 -2.36 -7.49
C LEU A 42 -15.42 -1.09 -6.68
N VAL A 43 -16.23 -1.27 -5.64
CA VAL A 43 -16.15 -0.55 -4.39
C VAL A 43 -16.12 0.98 -4.59
N ARG A 44 -17.20 1.55 -5.13
CA ARG A 44 -17.54 2.98 -4.92
C ARG A 44 -18.10 3.25 -3.50
N GLY A 45 -17.88 2.32 -2.59
CA GLY A 45 -18.11 2.46 -1.16
C GLY A 45 -16.77 2.44 -0.43
N SER A 46 -15.88 3.37 -0.73
CA SER A 46 -14.94 3.84 0.30
C SER A 46 -15.74 4.65 1.31
N ASP A 47 -16.74 4.02 1.92
CA ASP A 47 -17.51 4.63 3.00
C ASP A 47 -16.49 4.98 4.07
N ALA A 48 -16.49 6.21 4.57
CA ALA A 48 -15.59 6.60 5.66
C ALA A 48 -15.65 5.61 6.85
N SER A 49 -16.76 4.87 7.00
CA SER A 49 -16.90 3.76 7.94
C SER A 49 -15.99 2.56 7.66
N SER A 50 -15.67 2.24 6.40
CA SER A 50 -14.74 1.16 6.05
C SER A 50 -13.28 1.55 6.30
N ILE A 51 -12.91 2.81 6.01
CA ILE A 51 -11.58 3.35 6.31
C ILE A 51 -11.35 3.45 7.82
N ALA A 52 -12.30 4.02 8.56
CA ALA A 52 -12.20 4.13 10.02
C ALA A 52 -12.17 2.77 10.74
N ALA A 53 -12.85 1.76 10.19
CA ALA A 53 -12.79 0.39 10.73
C ALA A 53 -11.45 -0.30 10.41
N MET A 54 -10.81 0.05 9.30
CA MET A 54 -9.59 -0.60 8.84
C MET A 54 -8.32 0.07 9.38
N ILE A 55 -8.29 1.41 9.43
CA ILE A 55 -7.12 2.21 9.78
C ILE A 55 -7.31 2.77 11.20
N PRO A 56 -6.56 2.26 12.20
CA PRO A 56 -6.78 2.57 13.61
C PRO A 56 -6.79 4.08 13.95
N PRO A 57 -5.86 4.92 13.44
CA PRO A 57 -5.91 6.36 13.66
C PRO A 57 -7.22 7.05 13.24
N PHE A 58 -7.97 6.48 12.29
CA PHE A 58 -9.25 7.03 11.82
C PHE A 58 -10.46 6.58 12.65
N ALA A 59 -10.27 5.66 13.60
CA ALA A 59 -11.35 5.23 14.50
C ALA A 59 -11.72 6.30 15.54
N ARG A 60 -10.86 7.30 15.75
CA ARG A 60 -11.11 8.45 16.62
C ARG A 60 -11.52 9.70 15.85
N GLU A 61 -12.20 10.61 16.56
CA GLU A 61 -12.51 11.93 16.02
C GLU A 61 -11.23 12.73 15.73
N PRO A 62 -11.19 13.51 14.64
CA PRO A 62 -10.08 14.40 14.35
C PRO A 62 -9.90 15.46 15.44
N THR A 63 -8.65 15.84 15.65
CA THR A 63 -8.16 16.81 16.63
C THR A 63 -7.24 17.83 15.95
N ALA A 64 -6.89 18.91 16.64
CA ALA A 64 -5.96 19.90 16.10
C ALA A 64 -4.54 19.35 15.86
N GLU A 65 -4.17 18.24 16.50
CA GLU A 65 -2.85 17.60 16.33
C GLU A 65 -2.80 16.74 15.06
N ASP A 66 -3.93 16.51 14.39
CA ASP A 66 -3.99 15.71 13.17
C ASP A 66 -3.58 16.48 11.92
N ALA A 67 -3.60 17.81 11.99
CA ALA A 67 -3.11 18.65 10.91
C ALA A 67 -1.59 18.51 10.75
N PHE A 68 -1.10 18.65 9.52
CA PHE A 68 0.33 18.82 9.29
C PHE A 68 0.82 20.17 9.85
N PRO A 69 2.13 20.29 10.15
CA PRO A 69 2.74 21.57 10.49
C PRO A 69 2.46 22.65 9.42
N GLU A 70 2.37 23.91 9.85
CA GLU A 70 2.11 25.03 8.94
C GLU A 70 3.16 25.08 7.81
N GLY A 71 2.70 25.18 6.57
CA GLY A 71 3.57 25.24 5.39
C GLY A 71 3.97 23.88 4.81
N TYR A 72 3.51 22.78 5.40
CA TYR A 72 3.71 21.44 4.87
C TYR A 72 2.51 20.98 4.02
N ASP A 73 2.75 20.74 2.72
CA ASP A 73 1.81 20.09 1.80
C ASP A 73 2.20 18.62 1.50
N GLY A 74 3.28 18.17 2.13
CA GLY A 74 3.91 16.87 1.95
C GLY A 74 4.38 16.50 0.56
N GLY A 75 4.28 17.39 -0.43
CA GLY A 75 4.58 17.05 -1.83
C GLY A 75 3.78 15.86 -2.37
N LEU A 76 2.77 15.40 -1.63
CA LEU A 76 1.92 14.23 -1.93
C LEU A 76 0.56 14.65 -2.52
N GLY A 77 0.31 15.96 -2.60
CA GLY A 77 -0.94 16.54 -3.05
C GLY A 77 -1.73 17.18 -1.92
N GLU A 78 -2.88 17.73 -2.26
CA GLU A 78 -3.82 18.25 -1.26
C GLU A 78 -4.54 17.06 -0.61
N PHE A 79 -4.52 17.00 0.72
CA PHE A 79 -5.36 16.11 1.51
C PHE A 79 -6.42 16.96 2.20
N GLU A 80 -7.66 16.46 2.25
CA GLU A 80 -8.69 17.07 3.09
C GLU A 80 -8.29 16.94 4.58
N GLU A 81 -8.60 17.96 5.39
CA GLU A 81 -8.19 17.99 6.81
C GLU A 81 -8.74 16.79 7.60
N ASP A 82 -9.94 16.32 7.26
CA ASP A 82 -10.57 15.16 7.90
C ASP A 82 -9.98 13.82 7.42
N ALA A 83 -9.15 13.85 6.38
CA ALA A 83 -8.47 12.72 5.79
C ALA A 83 -7.02 12.53 6.31
N ILE A 84 -6.62 13.28 7.34
CA ILE A 84 -5.30 13.17 7.96
C ILE A 84 -5.46 12.80 9.44
N ARG A 85 -4.64 11.88 9.94
CA ARG A 85 -4.55 11.53 11.35
C ARG A 85 -3.10 11.40 11.78
N ARG A 86 -2.71 12.12 12.83
CA ARG A 86 -1.44 11.90 13.53
C ARG A 86 -1.51 10.55 14.24
N SER A 87 -0.53 9.69 14.00
CA SER A 87 -0.57 8.32 14.51
C SER A 87 0.49 8.02 15.56
N GLY A 88 1.41 8.95 15.80
CA GLY A 88 2.36 8.84 16.90
C GLY A 88 3.58 9.71 16.70
N GLU A 89 4.48 9.63 17.67
CA GLU A 89 5.77 10.30 17.68
C GLU A 89 6.81 9.37 18.31
N THR A 90 8.03 9.46 17.82
CA THR A 90 9.22 8.79 18.35
C THR A 90 10.36 9.78 18.41
N ASP A 91 11.52 9.34 18.90
CA ASP A 91 12.76 10.10 18.91
C ASP A 91 13.29 10.49 17.52
N VAL A 92 12.70 9.93 16.47
CA VAL A 92 13.16 10.03 15.09
C VAL A 92 12.17 10.74 14.17
N GLY A 93 10.98 11.07 14.67
CA GLY A 93 10.01 11.87 13.94
C GLY A 93 8.58 11.71 14.45
N THR A 94 7.69 12.51 13.86
CA THR A 94 6.23 12.39 14.04
C THR A 94 5.63 11.71 12.82
N TYR A 95 4.58 10.91 13.04
CA TYR A 95 3.96 10.08 12.01
C TYR A 95 2.51 10.48 11.79
N TRP A 96 2.11 10.44 10.53
CA TRP A 96 0.75 10.65 10.10
C TRP A 96 0.32 9.54 9.14
N VAL A 97 -0.99 9.30 9.13
CA VAL A 97 -1.68 8.56 8.09
C VAL A 97 -2.62 9.51 7.39
N ALA A 98 -2.49 9.60 6.06
CA ALA A 98 -3.37 10.39 5.23
C ALA A 98 -4.11 9.51 4.22
N VAL A 99 -5.33 9.89 3.85
CA VAL A 99 -6.10 9.24 2.78
C VAL A 99 -6.31 10.24 1.65
N GLY A 100 -5.72 9.98 0.49
CA GLY A 100 -5.73 10.90 -0.65
C GLY A 100 -6.86 10.68 -1.65
N ASP A 101 -6.97 11.59 -2.61
CA ASP A 101 -7.84 11.50 -3.79
C ASP A 101 -7.40 10.34 -4.70
N GLY A 102 -7.96 9.14 -4.50
CA GLY A 102 -7.65 8.00 -5.36
C GLY A 102 -7.53 6.66 -4.65
N PRO A 103 -8.52 6.32 -3.80
CA PRO A 103 -8.34 5.55 -2.55
C PRO A 103 -6.88 5.16 -2.27
N GLN A 104 -6.08 6.09 -1.78
CA GLN A 104 -4.71 5.78 -1.34
C GLN A 104 -4.57 6.07 0.15
N ILE A 105 -3.90 5.17 0.86
CA ILE A 105 -3.44 5.38 2.22
C ILE A 105 -1.98 5.76 2.14
N CYS A 106 -1.58 6.86 2.76
CA CYS A 106 -0.21 7.34 2.81
C CYS A 106 0.29 7.37 4.25
N LEU A 107 1.42 6.71 4.50
CA LEU A 107 2.19 6.82 5.73
C LEU A 107 3.23 7.92 5.53
N ILE A 108 3.32 8.84 6.48
CA ILE A 108 4.17 10.03 6.38
C ILE A 108 4.94 10.16 7.69
N GLN A 109 6.24 10.44 7.59
CA GLN A 109 7.09 10.80 8.72
C GLN A 109 7.73 12.17 8.47
N LEU A 110 7.63 13.05 9.48
CA LEU A 110 8.37 14.31 9.55
C LEU A 110 9.44 14.20 10.63
N VAL A 111 10.68 14.57 10.29
CA VAL A 111 11.85 14.42 11.19
C VAL A 111 12.06 15.68 12.03
N ASP A 112 11.50 16.81 11.61
CA ASP A 112 11.49 18.06 12.37
C ASP A 112 10.12 18.75 12.31
N GLU A 113 9.90 19.69 13.24
CA GLU A 113 8.70 20.53 13.27
C GLU A 113 8.69 21.59 12.16
N GLU A 114 9.81 21.76 11.44
CA GLU A 114 9.93 22.68 10.30
C GLU A 114 9.40 22.08 8.98
N GLY A 115 8.97 20.81 9.01
CA GLY A 115 8.25 20.16 7.91
C GLY A 115 9.15 19.45 6.90
N GLU A 116 10.40 19.12 7.24
CA GLU A 116 11.19 18.26 6.37
C GLU A 116 10.62 16.82 6.41
N THR A 117 10.13 16.36 5.25
CA THR A 117 9.67 14.97 5.09
C THR A 117 10.88 14.05 5.21
N GLY A 118 10.89 13.20 6.25
CA GLY A 118 11.86 12.13 6.36
C GLY A 118 11.58 11.03 5.34
N SER A 119 10.31 10.64 5.21
CA SER A 119 9.87 9.58 4.30
C SER A 119 8.36 9.60 4.09
N SER A 120 7.90 9.06 2.96
CA SER A 120 6.50 8.73 2.72
C SER A 120 6.32 7.42 1.95
N SER A 121 5.19 6.76 2.15
CA SER A 121 4.83 5.50 1.48
C SER A 121 3.33 5.44 1.30
N CYS A 122 2.86 5.33 0.05
CA CYS A 122 1.44 5.29 -0.29
C CYS A 122 1.06 3.94 -0.93
N GLY A 123 -0.15 3.47 -0.66
CA GLY A 123 -0.66 2.18 -1.13
C GLY A 123 -2.18 2.16 -1.22
N HIS A 124 -2.72 1.16 -1.90
CA HIS A 124 -4.16 0.99 -2.02
C HIS A 124 -4.73 0.37 -0.72
N PRO A 125 -5.94 0.74 -0.25
CA PRO A 125 -6.57 0.15 0.92
C PRO A 125 -6.68 -1.37 0.87
N GLY A 126 -6.86 -1.93 -0.33
CA GLY A 126 -6.84 -3.39 -0.52
C GLY A 126 -5.49 -4.03 -0.18
N ASP A 127 -4.37 -3.39 -0.55
CA ASP A 127 -3.03 -3.89 -0.22
C ASP A 127 -2.76 -3.72 1.28
N PHE A 128 -3.19 -2.59 1.87
CA PHE A 128 -3.13 -2.39 3.31
C PHE A 128 -3.94 -3.45 4.07
N TYR A 129 -5.14 -3.80 3.62
CA TYR A 129 -5.94 -4.87 4.19
C TYR A 129 -5.20 -6.23 4.10
N MET A 130 -4.56 -6.53 2.98
CA MET A 130 -3.94 -7.84 2.77
C MET A 130 -2.59 -7.99 3.48
N SER A 131 -1.78 -6.93 3.60
CA SER A 131 -0.40 -7.03 4.10
C SER A 131 0.05 -5.89 5.02
N GLY A 132 -0.82 -4.93 5.31
CA GLY A 132 -0.46 -3.71 6.01
C GLY A 132 0.38 -2.82 5.11
N MET A 133 1.02 -1.82 5.71
CA MET A 133 1.95 -0.94 5.01
C MET A 133 3.12 -0.60 5.91
N TYR A 134 4.25 -0.26 5.29
CA TYR A 134 5.40 0.21 6.04
C TYR A 134 6.01 1.46 5.43
N LEU A 135 6.72 2.18 6.29
CA LEU A 135 7.52 3.33 5.98
C LEU A 135 8.97 3.03 6.35
N ALA A 136 9.88 3.10 5.37
CA ALA A 136 11.30 3.00 5.65
C ALA A 136 11.85 4.39 5.99
N THR A 137 12.49 4.52 7.14
CA THR A 137 13.22 5.72 7.54
C THR A 137 14.68 5.52 7.19
N THR A 138 15.38 6.59 6.84
CA THR A 138 16.83 6.52 6.60
C THR A 138 17.53 7.51 7.52
N TYR A 139 18.41 7.04 8.39
CA TYR A 139 19.23 7.91 9.23
C TYR A 139 20.50 8.30 8.49
N GLY A 140 20.77 9.60 8.38
CA GLY A 140 22.04 10.11 7.82
C GLY A 140 22.30 9.72 6.36
N GLY A 141 21.26 9.34 5.61
CA GLY A 141 21.36 8.91 4.21
C GLY A 141 21.88 7.49 3.99
N ASP A 142 22.03 6.67 5.05
CA ASP A 142 22.33 5.25 4.91
C ASP A 142 21.01 4.43 4.90
N PRO A 143 20.61 3.87 3.75
CA PRO A 143 19.39 3.07 3.65
C PRO A 143 19.48 1.72 4.38
N ALA A 144 20.67 1.27 4.80
CA ALA A 144 20.86 0.04 5.55
C ALA A 144 20.80 0.25 7.08
N ALA A 145 20.91 1.49 7.54
CA ALA A 145 20.91 1.83 8.97
C ALA A 145 19.55 2.33 9.48
N GLY A 146 18.49 2.19 8.68
CA GLY A 146 17.15 2.71 8.95
C GLY A 146 16.26 1.81 9.80
N GLU A 147 15.09 2.31 10.18
CA GLU A 147 14.00 1.52 10.75
C GLU A 147 12.86 1.42 9.74
N ARG A 148 12.10 0.33 9.78
CA ARG A 148 10.83 0.18 9.07
C ARG A 148 9.70 0.27 10.07
N PHE A 149 8.84 1.26 9.89
CA PHE A 149 7.64 1.46 10.70
C PHE A 149 6.45 0.85 9.98
N TYR A 150 5.85 -0.18 10.56
CA TYR A 150 4.69 -0.87 10.03
C TYR A 150 3.43 -0.35 10.70
N LEU A 151 2.43 -0.08 9.86
CA LEU A 151 1.05 0.09 10.28
C LEU A 151 0.26 -1.15 9.89
N LEU A 152 -0.42 -1.74 10.88
CA LEU A 152 -1.31 -2.86 10.67
C LEU A 152 -2.78 -2.43 10.59
N PRO A 153 -3.62 -3.19 9.88
CA PRO A 153 -5.06 -3.06 9.96
C PRO A 153 -5.56 -3.29 11.40
N ALA A 154 -6.66 -2.62 11.76
CA ALA A 154 -7.15 -2.57 13.14
C ALA A 154 -7.53 -3.91 13.76
N ASP A 155 -7.87 -4.90 12.93
CA ASP A 155 -8.27 -6.24 13.33
C ASP A 155 -7.10 -7.24 13.42
N ILE A 156 -5.89 -6.82 13.07
CA ILE A 156 -4.70 -7.67 13.18
C ILE A 156 -4.03 -7.44 14.53
N ASP A 157 -4.03 -8.48 15.36
CA ASP A 157 -3.32 -8.48 16.64
C ASP A 157 -1.81 -8.50 16.40
N GLN A 158 -1.16 -7.39 16.77
CA GLN A 158 0.29 -7.24 16.71
C GLN A 158 1.06 -8.37 17.40
N SER A 159 0.53 -8.95 18.47
CA SER A 159 1.20 -10.03 19.21
C SER A 159 1.37 -11.30 18.37
N ALA A 160 0.54 -11.50 17.34
CA ALA A 160 0.66 -12.62 16.41
C ALA A 160 1.85 -12.47 15.44
N ILE A 161 2.33 -11.25 15.21
CA ILE A 161 3.41 -10.95 14.26
C ILE A 161 4.75 -10.77 14.99
N ARG A 162 4.73 -10.06 16.11
CA ARG A 162 5.92 -9.40 16.67
C ARG A 162 6.85 -10.32 17.45
N GLY A 163 6.39 -11.49 17.89
CA GLY A 163 7.11 -12.26 18.90
C GLY A 163 7.52 -11.34 20.07
N ASP A 164 8.69 -11.57 20.67
CA ASP A 164 9.23 -10.71 21.73
C ASP A 164 10.06 -9.50 21.19
N ALA A 165 10.27 -9.40 19.87
CA ALA A 165 11.34 -8.57 19.31
C ALA A 165 10.93 -7.15 18.90
N ALA A 166 9.63 -6.85 18.76
CA ALA A 166 9.20 -5.55 18.27
C ALA A 166 8.53 -4.72 19.39
N GLU A 167 9.03 -3.50 19.59
CA GLU A 167 8.56 -2.57 20.64
C GLU A 167 7.47 -1.61 20.15
N PRO A 168 6.27 -1.57 20.78
CA PRO A 168 5.19 -0.69 20.31
C PRO A 168 5.66 0.76 20.28
N ARG A 169 5.31 1.46 19.20
CA ARG A 169 5.66 2.88 19.02
C ARG A 169 4.37 3.69 18.98
N GLY A 170 4.37 4.83 19.66
CA GLY A 170 3.24 5.76 19.76
C GLY A 170 2.50 5.70 21.11
N GLU A 171 2.05 6.86 21.58
CA GLU A 171 1.16 6.95 22.73
C GLU A 171 -0.26 6.53 22.31
N GLY A 172 -0.74 5.39 22.82
CA GLY A 172 -2.15 5.02 22.73
C GLY A 172 -2.62 4.30 21.46
N GLU A 173 -1.81 4.17 20.42
CA GLU A 173 -2.21 3.49 19.17
C GLU A 173 -1.52 2.12 19.01
N ALA A 174 -2.25 1.07 19.35
CA ALA A 174 -1.76 -0.32 19.46
C ALA A 174 -1.33 -0.99 18.15
N ASN A 175 -1.24 -0.26 17.03
CA ASN A 175 -1.11 -0.84 15.69
C ASN A 175 0.09 -0.34 14.86
N TRP A 176 0.98 0.46 15.48
CA TRP A 176 2.32 0.75 14.94
C TRP A 176 3.43 -0.06 15.57
N PHE A 177 4.42 -0.42 14.75
CA PHE A 177 5.68 -0.96 15.24
C PHE A 177 6.88 -0.68 14.36
N ALA A 178 8.07 -0.65 14.97
CA ALA A 178 9.33 -0.53 14.27
C ALA A 178 10.06 -1.88 14.20
N LEU A 179 10.77 -2.11 13.09
CA LEU A 179 11.81 -3.12 12.93
C LEU A 179 13.09 -2.47 12.44
N GLU A 180 14.25 -2.93 12.90
CA GLU A 180 15.52 -2.49 12.34
C GLU A 180 15.68 -3.00 10.91
N THR A 181 16.20 -2.15 10.02
CA THR A 181 16.46 -2.56 8.64
C THR A 181 17.56 -3.62 8.61
N GLY A 182 17.27 -4.76 8.00
CA GLY A 182 18.20 -5.90 7.97
C GLY A 182 18.04 -6.85 9.16
N ASP A 183 17.10 -6.58 10.06
CA ASP A 183 16.64 -7.62 10.98
C ASP A 183 15.89 -8.70 10.20
N HIS A 184 16.56 -9.84 10.03
CA HIS A 184 16.01 -11.04 9.41
C HIS A 184 15.41 -11.99 10.46
N SER A 185 15.22 -11.54 11.69
CA SER A 185 14.66 -12.35 12.77
C SER A 185 13.19 -12.70 12.54
N LEU A 186 12.47 -11.88 11.76
CA LEU A 186 11.09 -12.12 11.41
C LEU A 186 10.98 -12.79 10.04
N GLU A 187 10.34 -13.95 10.04
CA GLU A 187 9.87 -14.62 8.83
C GLU A 187 8.49 -14.08 8.44
N PRO A 188 8.05 -14.22 7.17
CA PRO A 188 6.67 -13.91 6.81
C PRO A 188 5.67 -14.68 7.69
N VAL A 189 4.60 -14.00 8.11
CA VAL A 189 3.57 -14.57 8.99
C VAL A 189 2.20 -14.40 8.35
N ASP A 190 1.43 -15.48 8.30
CA ASP A 190 0.03 -15.45 7.90
C ASP A 190 -0.87 -15.42 9.14
N VAL A 191 -1.83 -14.49 9.18
CA VAL A 191 -2.83 -14.34 10.23
C VAL A 191 -4.22 -14.50 9.61
N GLU A 192 -4.98 -15.48 10.08
CA GLU A 192 -6.37 -15.68 9.67
C GLU A 192 -7.28 -14.68 10.39
N ARG A 193 -8.09 -13.96 9.61
CA ARG A 193 -9.06 -12.97 10.09
C ARG A 193 -10.38 -13.63 10.47
N GLU A 194 -11.21 -12.90 11.22
CA GLU A 194 -12.55 -13.38 11.61
C GLU A 194 -13.49 -13.60 10.41
N ASP A 195 -13.28 -12.87 9.30
CA ASP A 195 -14.04 -13.01 8.06
C ASP A 195 -13.56 -14.19 7.17
N GLY A 196 -12.49 -14.87 7.58
CA GLY A 196 -11.86 -15.98 6.86
C GLY A 196 -10.84 -15.55 5.79
N ALA A 197 -10.58 -14.25 5.63
CA ALA A 197 -9.47 -13.77 4.81
C ALA A 197 -8.13 -13.98 5.52
N VAL A 198 -7.03 -13.94 4.76
CA VAL A 198 -5.67 -14.09 5.30
C VAL A 198 -4.92 -12.79 5.12
N PHE A 199 -4.39 -12.27 6.24
CA PHE A 199 -3.40 -11.21 6.24
C PHE A 199 -2.00 -11.84 6.18
N THR A 200 -1.13 -11.32 5.31
CA THR A 200 0.26 -11.79 5.19
C THR A 200 1.22 -10.66 5.55
N PHE A 201 1.90 -10.81 6.68
CA PHE A 201 3.00 -9.94 7.06
C PHE A 201 4.26 -10.26 6.26
N GLN A 202 4.89 -9.24 5.68
CA GLN A 202 6.17 -9.36 4.97
C GLN A 202 7.18 -8.36 5.55
N PRO A 203 8.12 -8.82 6.41
CA PRO A 203 9.13 -7.96 7.02
C PRO A 203 10.12 -7.40 6.00
#